data_AF-T0YFA2-F1
#
_entry.id   AF-T0YFA2-F1
#
_cell.length_a   1.000
_cell.length_b   1.000
_cell.length_c   1.000
_cell.angle_alpha   90.00
_cell.angle_beta   90.00
_cell.angle_gamma   90.00
#
_symmetry.space_group_name_H-M   'P 1'
#
loop_
_entity.id
_entity.type
_entity.pdbx_description
1 polymer ?
#
loop_
_entity_poly.entity_id
_entity_poly.type
_entity_poly.pdbx_seq_one_letter_code
_entity_poly.pdbx_strand_id
1 'polypeptide(L)'
;SALLTLQPKIVHMINANNVYDKKIEEIEIADMLLVKPGEKIPTDSVVVSGISSVDESMVTGESMPITKKRLDKVIGGTVNMTGST
;
A
#
# COMPACT_ATOMS: atom_id res chain seq x y z
N SER A 1 11.89 19.73 -10.42
CA SER A 1 11.37 18.39 -10.71
C SER A 1 11.29 17.58 -9.42
N ALA A 2 10.14 17.61 -8.74
CA ALA A 2 10.01 17.27 -7.32
C ALA A 2 9.08 16.07 -7.06
N LEU A 3 9.14 15.03 -7.91
CA LEU A 3 8.29 13.85 -7.77
C LEU A 3 9.03 12.61 -7.21
N LEU A 4 10.34 12.72 -6.93
CA LEU A 4 11.19 11.56 -6.58
C LEU A 4 11.30 11.26 -5.08
N THR A 5 10.63 11.98 -4.19
CA THR A 5 10.86 11.88 -2.73
C THR A 5 9.70 11.32 -1.90
N LEU A 6 8.64 10.78 -2.52
CA LEU A 6 7.44 10.35 -1.78
C LEU A 6 7.28 8.84 -1.58
N GLN A 7 8.11 7.98 -2.19
CA GLN A 7 8.02 6.52 -1.99
C GLN A 7 8.63 6.12 -0.64
N PRO A 8 7.98 5.19 0.10
CA PRO A 8 8.57 4.58 1.29
C PRO A 8 9.91 3.94 0.91
N LYS A 9 10.98 4.27 1.64
CA LYS A 9 12.29 3.61 1.43
C LYS A 9 12.33 2.20 2.03
N ILE A 10 11.43 1.94 2.97
CA ILE A 10 11.31 0.69 3.73
C ILE A 10 9.87 0.22 3.58
N VAL A 11 9.69 -1.09 3.43
CA VAL A 11 8.39 -1.75 3.43
C VAL A 11 8.35 -2.80 4.54
N HIS A 12 7.15 -3.03 5.09
CA HIS A 12 6.90 -4.12 6.02
C HIS A 12 6.53 -5.38 5.25
N MET A 13 7.42 -6.37 5.26
CA MET A 13 7.16 -7.70 4.72
C MET A 13 6.35 -8.50 5.72
N ILE A 14 5.48 -9.39 5.23
CA ILE A 14 4.77 -10.35 6.07
C ILE A 14 4.92 -11.77 5.52
N ASN A 15 5.18 -12.73 6.40
CA ASN A 15 5.09 -14.14 6.10
C ASN A 15 4.32 -14.86 7.22
N ALA A 16 4.27 -16.19 7.19
CA ALA A 16 3.49 -16.99 8.14
C ALA A 16 3.81 -16.72 9.62
N ASN A 17 5.03 -16.30 9.94
CA ASN A 17 5.53 -16.29 11.32
C ASN A 17 5.99 -14.91 11.80
N ASN A 18 6.23 -13.94 10.91
CA ASN A 18 6.72 -12.63 11.32
C ASN A 18 6.41 -11.50 10.33
N VAL A 19 6.58 -10.29 10.85
CA VAL A 19 6.69 -9.04 10.09
C VAL A 19 8.12 -8.55 10.22
N TYR A 20 8.73 -8.16 9.11
CA TYR A 20 10.11 -7.67 9.08
C TYR A 20 10.28 -6.62 7.98
N ASP A 21 11.30 -5.78 8.10
CA ASP A 21 11.50 -4.65 7.20
C ASP A 21 12.50 -4.99 6.09
N LYS A 22 12.21 -4.55 4.87
CA LYS A 22 13.13 -4.58 3.72
C LYS A 22 13.17 -3.22 3.04
N LYS A 23 14.24 -2.94 2.30
CA LYS A 23 14.25 -1.79 1.39
C LYS A 23 13.27 -2.04 0.25
N ILE A 24 12.64 -0.99 -0.24
CA ILE A 24 11.72 -1.09 -1.38
C ILE A 24 12.42 -1.61 -2.65
N GLU A 25 13.71 -1.39 -2.79
CA GLU A 25 14.54 -1.88 -3.91
C GLU A 25 14.81 -3.40 -3.84
N GLU A 26 14.55 -4.03 -2.69
CA GLU A 26 14.81 -5.45 -2.41
C GLU A 26 13.53 -6.29 -2.45
N ILE A 27 12.40 -5.70 -2.88
CA ILE A 27 11.12 -6.42 -3.03
C ILE A 27 11.06 -7.09 -4.40
N GLU A 28 10.45 -8.26 -4.43
CA GLU A 28 10.23 -9.05 -5.64
C GLU A 28 8.74 -9.24 -5.94
N ILE A 29 8.43 -9.66 -7.17
CA ILE A 29 7.06 -10.01 -7.53
C ILE A 29 6.59 -11.16 -6.63
N ALA A 30 5.34 -11.07 -6.17
CA ALA A 30 4.69 -12.02 -5.25
C ALA A 30 5.15 -11.94 -3.79
N ASP A 31 6.00 -10.98 -3.43
CA ASP A 31 6.22 -10.62 -2.04
C ASP A 31 4.91 -10.15 -1.38
N MET A 32 4.72 -10.54 -0.12
CA MET A 32 3.59 -10.10 0.68
C MET A 32 4.00 -8.93 1.57
N LEU A 33 3.25 -7.84 1.47
CA LEU A 33 3.50 -6.59 2.18
C LEU A 33 2.36 -6.31 3.15
N LEU A 34 2.71 -5.85 4.35
CA LEU A 34 1.78 -5.26 5.30
C LEU A 34 1.80 -3.75 5.13
N VAL A 35 0.64 -3.16 4.79
CA VAL A 35 0.48 -1.70 4.75
C VAL A 35 -0.44 -1.30 5.89
N LYS A 36 0.07 -0.55 6.86
CA LYS A 36 -0.71 -0.11 8.03
C LYS A 36 -1.56 1.12 7.70
N PRO A 37 -2.59 1.44 8.50
CA PRO A 37 -3.31 2.70 8.37
C PRO A 37 -2.36 3.90 8.46
N GLY A 38 -2.53 4.86 7.55
CA GLY A 38 -1.69 6.03 7.37
C GLY A 38 -0.45 5.83 6.51
N GLU A 39 -0.10 4.59 6.16
CA GLU A 39 1.06 4.31 5.30
C GLU A 39 0.71 4.47 3.82
N LYS A 40 1.73 4.85 3.03
CA LYS A 40 1.62 4.83 1.57
C LYS A 40 1.79 3.42 1.05
N ILE A 41 1.00 3.10 0.05
CA ILE A 41 1.14 1.87 -0.72
C ILE A 41 2.44 2.00 -1.54
N PRO A 42 3.41 1.09 -1.36
CA PRO A 42 4.75 1.27 -1.94
C PRO A 42 4.76 1.08 -3.45
N THR A 43 3.92 0.19 -3.99
CA THR A 43 3.87 -0.15 -5.42
C THR A 43 2.47 -0.65 -5.80
N ASP A 44 2.17 -0.67 -7.10
CA ASP A 44 0.94 -1.25 -7.63
C ASP A 44 0.83 -2.72 -7.22
N SER A 45 -0.27 -3.07 -6.57
CA SER A 45 -0.43 -4.37 -5.91
C SER A 45 -1.87 -4.85 -5.94
N VAL A 46 -2.10 -6.08 -5.47
CA VAL A 46 -3.44 -6.66 -5.27
C VAL A 46 -3.63 -6.96 -3.79
N VAL A 47 -4.80 -6.62 -3.24
CA VAL A 47 -5.13 -6.93 -1.85
C VAL A 47 -5.26 -8.44 -1.67
N VAL A 48 -4.40 -9.02 -0.84
CA VAL A 48 -4.44 -10.45 -0.50
C VAL A 48 -5.34 -10.72 0.70
N SER A 49 -5.41 -9.78 1.66
CA SER A 49 -6.21 -9.87 2.88
C SER A 49 -6.54 -8.47 3.42
N GLY A 50 -7.61 -8.38 4.22
CA GLY A 50 -8.08 -7.14 4.82
C GLY A 50 -9.08 -6.36 3.96
N ILE A 51 -9.68 -5.35 4.57
CA ILE A 51 -10.58 -4.38 3.94
C ILE A 51 -10.18 -3.00 4.49
N SER A 52 -9.93 -2.04 3.61
CA SER A 52 -9.60 -0.68 4.01
C SER A 52 -10.02 0.35 2.97
N SER A 53 -10.19 1.60 3.39
CA SER A 53 -10.33 2.72 2.47
C SER A 53 -8.95 3.20 2.04
N VAL A 54 -8.80 3.52 0.75
CA VAL A 54 -7.56 4.05 0.18
C VAL A 54 -7.84 5.42 -0.42
N ASP A 55 -7.02 6.40 -0.05
CA ASP A 55 -7.04 7.73 -0.66
C ASP A 55 -6.21 7.72 -1.93
N GLU A 56 -6.90 7.71 -3.07
CA GLU A 56 -6.31 7.75 -4.40
C GLU A 56 -6.34 9.17 -5.01
N SER A 57 -6.73 10.20 -4.24
CA SER A 57 -6.95 11.58 -4.74
C SER A 57 -5.72 12.18 -5.41
N MET A 58 -4.54 11.89 -4.88
CA MET A 58 -3.25 12.34 -5.42
C MET A 58 -2.91 11.72 -6.79
N VAL A 59 -3.55 10.61 -7.17
CA VAL A 59 -3.28 9.86 -8.41
C VAL A 59 -4.43 9.96 -9.40
N THR A 60 -5.67 9.77 -8.96
CA THR A 60 -6.86 9.75 -9.82
C THR A 60 -7.57 11.11 -9.88
N GLY A 61 -7.37 11.97 -8.87
CA GLY A 61 -8.13 13.21 -8.71
C GLY A 61 -9.50 13.03 -8.06
N GLU A 62 -9.90 11.79 -7.73
CA GLU A 62 -11.16 11.53 -7.03
C GLU A 62 -11.03 11.89 -5.55
N SER A 63 -11.94 12.72 -5.03
CA SER A 63 -11.81 13.27 -3.67
C SER A 63 -12.23 12.31 -2.55
N MET A 64 -12.97 11.26 -2.87
CA MET A 64 -13.49 10.32 -1.86
C MET A 64 -12.63 9.07 -1.80
N PRO A 65 -12.23 8.61 -0.60
CA PRO A 65 -11.51 7.35 -0.46
C PRO A 65 -12.30 6.17 -1.02
N ILE A 66 -11.59 5.24 -1.68
CA ILE A 66 -12.18 4.05 -2.30
C ILE A 66 -11.96 2.86 -1.37
N THR A 67 -13.03 2.13 -1.05
CA THR A 67 -12.91 0.87 -0.31
C THR A 67 -12.26 -0.20 -1.18
N LYS A 68 -11.21 -0.81 -0.66
CA LYS A 68 -10.48 -1.93 -1.26
C LYS A 68 -10.64 -3.15 -0.38
N LYS A 69 -10.92 -4.28 -1.01
CA LYS A 69 -11.03 -5.60 -0.40
C LYS A 69 -10.22 -6.62 -1.18
N ARG A 70 -10.17 -7.85 -0.68
CA ARG A 70 -9.47 -8.96 -1.33
C ARG A 70 -9.75 -9.03 -2.83
N LEU A 71 -8.67 -9.20 -3.61
CA LEU A 71 -8.61 -9.20 -5.08
C LEU A 71 -8.71 -7.83 -5.77
N ASP A 72 -8.99 -6.74 -5.05
CA ASP A 72 -8.93 -5.41 -5.63
C ASP A 72 -7.49 -4.96 -5.87
N LYS A 73 -7.31 -4.17 -6.93
CA LYS A 73 -6.04 -3.50 -7.22
C LYS A 73 -5.90 -2.23 -6.39
N VAL A 74 -4.67 -1.98 -5.97
CA VAL A 74 -4.24 -0.75 -5.30
C VAL A 74 -3.08 -0.12 -6.05
N ILE A 75 -3.00 1.21 -6.01
CA ILE A 75 -2.04 1.98 -6.79
C ILE A 75 -0.90 2.46 -5.89
N GLY A 76 0.33 2.34 -6.35
CA GLY A 76 1.51 2.85 -5.65
C GLY A 76 1.43 4.37 -5.42
N GLY A 77 1.87 4.80 -4.24
CA GLY A 77 1.87 6.21 -3.82
C GLY A 77 0.55 6.69 -3.19
N THR A 78 -0.53 5.92 -3.30
CA THR A 78 -1.81 6.19 -2.59
C THR A 78 -1.68 5.88 -1.10
N VAL A 79 -2.59 6.40 -0.27
CA VAL A 79 -2.51 6.27 1.19
C VAL A 79 -3.56 5.28 1.69
N ASN A 80 -3.12 4.25 2.39
CA ASN A 80 -4.03 3.39 3.14
C ASN A 80 -4.59 4.18 4.31
N MET A 81 -5.90 4.35 4.37
CA MET A 81 -6.58 5.03 5.47
C MET A 81 -6.96 4.02 6.54
N THR A 82 -7.96 4.32 7.35
CA THR A 82 -8.49 3.39 8.34
C THR A 82 -9.46 2.41 7.69
N GLY A 83 -9.34 1.13 8.02
CA GLY A 83 -10.35 0.14 7.71
C GLY A 83 -11.63 0.42 8.49
N SER A 84 -12.77 0.41 7.79
CA SER A 84 -14.05 0.30 8.47
C SER A 84 -14.17 -1.15 8.94
N THR A 85 -14.37 -1.33 10.25
CA THR A 85 -14.54 -2.61 10.95
C THR A 85 -15.48 -3.58 10.25
#